data_AF-A0A6V6YVX1-F1
#
_entry.id   AF-A0A6V6YVX1-F1
#
_cell.length_a   1.000
_cell.length_b   1.000
_cell.length_c   1.000
_cell.angle_alpha   90.00
_cell.angle_beta   90.00
_cell.angle_gamma   90.00
#
_symmetry.space_group_name_H-M   'P 1'
#
loop_
_entity.id
_entity.type
_entity.pdbx_description
1 polymer ?
#
loop_
_entity_poly.entity_id
_entity_poly.type
_entity_poly.pdbx_seq_one_letter_code
_entity_poly.pdbx_strand_id
1 'polypeptide(L)'
;MKKALFLILFSILSVSCKTGSTNVSKESKHETKYIVNNLIETATDNIGTRYKAAGTTKAGFDCSGLVYSTFEKENIKLPRSSYEQSKIGKIIKIDDAKKGDLIFFKTNKSKQINHVGLITEINREEIKFVHSSTSKGVIISSTKETYYKNSFTQINRIVE
;
A
#
# COMPACT_ATOMS: atom_id res chain seq x y z
N MET A 1 -60.35 -40.51 -38.78
CA MET A 1 -59.92 -41.85 -38.34
C MET A 1 -58.62 -41.73 -37.56
N LYS A 2 -58.58 -42.32 -36.34
CA LYS A 2 -57.41 -42.58 -35.44
C LYS A 2 -56.79 -41.32 -34.80
N LYS A 3 -57.17 -40.94 -33.56
CA LYS A 3 -56.68 -41.40 -32.23
C LYS A 3 -55.14 -41.29 -32.07
N ALA A 4 -54.66 -40.39 -31.20
CA ALA A 4 -54.03 -40.77 -29.93
C ALA A 4 -53.50 -39.55 -29.13
N LEU A 5 -53.89 -39.55 -27.86
CA LEU A 5 -53.44 -38.80 -26.69
C LEU A 5 -51.97 -39.10 -26.36
N PHE A 6 -51.18 -38.11 -25.92
CA PHE A 6 -50.15 -38.31 -24.87
C PHE A 6 -49.82 -36.98 -24.17
N LEU A 7 -50.18 -36.92 -22.88
CA LEU A 7 -49.64 -36.01 -21.88
C LEU A 7 -48.23 -36.46 -21.51
N ILE A 8 -47.23 -35.58 -21.56
CA ILE A 8 -45.98 -35.74 -20.80
C ILE A 8 -45.61 -34.40 -20.16
N LEU A 9 -45.77 -34.35 -18.85
CA LEU A 9 -45.03 -33.49 -17.92
C LEU A 9 -43.53 -33.64 -18.22
N PHE A 10 -42.80 -32.54 -18.42
CA PHE A 10 -41.37 -32.56 -18.13
C PHE A 10 -40.94 -31.34 -17.32
N SER A 11 -40.28 -31.68 -16.23
CA SER A 11 -39.86 -30.89 -15.10
C SER A 11 -39.04 -29.65 -15.43
N ILE A 12 -39.25 -28.64 -14.58
CA ILE A 12 -38.32 -27.58 -14.21
C ILE A 12 -36.88 -28.13 -14.18
N LEU A 13 -36.02 -27.61 -15.04
CA LEU A 13 -34.58 -27.58 -14.81
C LEU A 13 -34.18 -26.11 -14.81
N SER A 14 -34.16 -25.56 -13.60
CA SER A 14 -33.42 -24.35 -13.26
C SER A 14 -31.95 -24.62 -13.57
N VAL A 15 -31.50 -24.21 -14.75
CA VAL A 15 -30.07 -24.06 -15.03
C VAL A 15 -29.59 -22.87 -14.21
N SER A 16 -29.31 -23.13 -12.93
CA SER A 16 -28.50 -22.26 -12.11
C SER A 16 -27.08 -22.38 -12.64
N CYS A 17 -26.76 -21.53 -13.61
CA CYS A 17 -25.41 -21.36 -14.10
C CYS A 17 -24.60 -20.70 -12.98
N LYS A 18 -24.10 -21.50 -12.03
CA LYS A 18 -23.00 -21.11 -11.14
C LYS A 18 -21.75 -21.00 -11.99
N THR A 19 -21.67 -19.90 -12.74
CA THR A 19 -20.45 -19.47 -13.43
C THR A 19 -19.40 -19.18 -12.36
N GLY A 20 -18.31 -19.93 -12.40
CA GLY A 20 -17.22 -19.86 -11.42
C GLY A 20 -16.61 -18.47 -11.34
N SER A 21 -16.82 -17.80 -10.21
CA SER A 21 -16.20 -16.52 -9.86
C SER A 21 -15.30 -16.73 -8.63
N THR A 22 -14.26 -17.54 -8.78
CA THR A 22 -13.28 -17.79 -7.70
C THR A 22 -11.83 -17.61 -8.12
N ASN A 23 -11.52 -17.56 -9.42
CA ASN A 23 -10.13 -17.43 -9.90
C ASN A 23 -9.68 -15.97 -10.05
N VAL A 24 -10.52 -15.08 -10.61
CA VAL A 24 -10.16 -13.67 -10.84
C VAL A 24 -9.81 -12.91 -9.55
N SER A 25 -10.54 -13.16 -8.45
CA SER A 25 -10.32 -12.48 -7.16
C SER A 25 -9.15 -13.05 -6.34
N LYS A 26 -8.70 -14.26 -6.67
CA LYS A 26 -7.57 -14.91 -6.00
C LYS A 26 -6.25 -14.55 -6.69
N GLU A 27 -6.28 -14.45 -8.02
CA GLU A 27 -5.16 -14.02 -8.85
C GLU A 27 -4.80 -12.55 -8.57
N SER A 28 -5.79 -11.64 -8.57
CA SER A 28 -5.55 -10.22 -8.24
C SER A 28 -4.98 -10.01 -6.83
N LYS A 29 -5.52 -10.71 -5.82
CA LYS A 29 -4.98 -10.66 -4.45
C LYS A 29 -3.55 -11.17 -4.34
N HIS A 30 -3.19 -12.17 -5.14
CA HIS A 30 -1.84 -12.71 -5.16
C HIS A 30 -0.86 -11.71 -5.80
N GLU A 31 -1.26 -11.08 -6.90
CA GLU A 31 -0.51 -10.01 -7.56
C GLU A 31 -0.32 -8.80 -6.65
N THR A 32 -1.38 -8.28 -6.02
CA THR A 32 -1.29 -7.18 -5.04
C THR A 32 -0.32 -7.52 -3.91
N LYS A 33 -0.41 -8.75 -3.37
CA LYS A 33 0.49 -9.20 -2.30
C LYS A 33 1.95 -9.25 -2.77
N TYR A 34 2.19 -9.69 -4.01
CA TYR A 34 3.52 -9.71 -4.60
C TYR A 34 4.10 -8.30 -4.76
N ILE A 35 3.34 -7.37 -5.35
CA ILE A 35 3.73 -5.96 -5.50
C ILE A 35 4.06 -5.34 -4.13
N VAL A 36 3.18 -5.53 -3.13
CA VAL A 36 3.41 -4.99 -1.78
C VAL A 36 4.70 -5.54 -1.16
N ASN A 37 4.99 -6.82 -1.33
CA ASN A 37 6.23 -7.41 -0.83
C ASN A 37 7.45 -6.82 -1.54
N ASN A 38 7.43 -6.70 -2.87
CA ASN A 38 8.52 -6.09 -3.63
C ASN A 38 8.77 -4.63 -3.25
N LEU A 39 7.71 -3.85 -3.02
CA LEU A 39 7.82 -2.46 -2.55
C LEU A 39 8.55 -2.41 -1.20
N ILE A 40 8.16 -3.28 -0.27
CA ILE A 40 8.78 -3.33 1.05
C ILE A 40 10.24 -3.76 0.94
N GLU A 41 10.53 -4.85 0.22
CA GLU A 41 11.88 -5.36 -0.02
C GLU A 41 12.76 -4.28 -0.63
N THR A 42 12.31 -3.66 -1.73
CA THR A 42 13.01 -2.57 -2.41
C THR A 42 13.32 -1.40 -1.48
N ALA A 43 12.37 -0.99 -0.64
CA ALA A 43 12.61 0.10 0.30
C ALA A 43 13.61 -0.31 1.40
N THR A 44 13.49 -1.53 1.92
CA THR A 44 14.35 -2.04 3.00
C THR A 44 15.78 -2.38 2.54
N ASP A 45 15.98 -2.73 1.27
CA ASP A 45 17.30 -2.92 0.66
C ASP A 45 18.18 -1.65 0.68
N ASN A 46 17.56 -0.50 0.92
CA ASN A 46 18.24 0.77 1.03
C ASN A 46 18.56 1.16 2.48
N ILE A 47 18.23 0.34 3.49
CA ILE A 47 18.55 0.61 4.90
C ILE A 47 20.05 0.94 5.04
N GLY A 48 20.34 2.00 5.80
CA GLY A 48 21.68 2.55 5.98
C GLY A 48 22.10 3.56 4.91
N THR A 49 21.38 3.67 3.78
CA THR A 49 21.65 4.73 2.79
C THR A 49 21.40 6.10 3.43
N ARG A 50 22.38 7.00 3.33
CA ARG A 50 22.31 8.32 3.94
C ARG A 50 21.15 9.17 3.41
N TYR A 51 20.71 10.12 4.22
CA TYR A 51 19.79 11.15 3.75
C TYR A 51 20.47 12.07 2.74
N LYS A 52 19.74 12.45 1.70
CA LYS A 52 20.13 13.50 0.75
C LYS A 52 18.90 14.25 0.29
N ALA A 53 18.86 15.57 0.49
CA ALA A 53 17.76 16.40 0.00
C ALA A 53 17.56 16.21 -1.52
N ALA A 54 16.30 16.06 -1.95
CA ALA A 54 15.91 15.73 -3.33
C ALA A 54 16.47 14.39 -3.86
N GLY A 55 17.13 13.57 -3.03
CA GLY A 55 17.77 12.33 -3.42
C GLY A 55 16.77 11.21 -3.76
N THR A 56 17.03 10.49 -4.84
CA THR A 56 16.19 9.38 -5.38
C THR A 56 17.02 8.13 -5.72
N THR A 57 18.26 8.05 -5.28
CA THR A 57 19.17 6.94 -5.66
C THR A 57 19.98 6.45 -4.45
N LYS A 58 20.71 5.35 -4.62
CA LYS A 58 21.61 4.81 -3.59
C LYS A 58 22.73 5.76 -3.15
N ALA A 59 22.97 6.87 -3.87
CA ALA A 59 23.87 7.94 -3.41
C ALA A 59 23.30 8.76 -2.23
N GLY A 60 22.00 8.64 -1.99
CA GLY A 60 21.25 9.22 -0.89
C GLY A 60 19.79 9.47 -1.26
N PHE A 61 18.90 9.31 -0.30
CA PHE A 61 17.46 9.53 -0.46
C PHE A 61 16.94 10.61 0.48
N ASP A 62 15.96 11.41 0.05
CA ASP A 62 15.05 12.05 1.00
C ASP A 62 13.84 11.14 1.26
N CYS A 63 12.95 11.55 2.17
CA CYS A 63 11.83 10.70 2.59
C CYS A 63 10.91 10.33 1.42
N SER A 64 10.46 11.32 0.64
CA SER A 64 9.60 11.08 -0.52
C SER A 64 10.34 10.47 -1.70
N GLY A 65 11.66 10.62 -1.79
CA GLY A 65 12.51 10.08 -2.85
C GLY A 65 12.78 8.59 -2.69
N LEU A 66 12.90 8.12 -1.45
CA LEU A 66 12.90 6.68 -1.15
C LEU A 66 11.59 6.05 -1.65
N VAL A 67 10.45 6.64 -1.27
CA VAL A 67 9.12 6.14 -1.67
C VAL A 67 8.92 6.24 -3.19
N TYR A 68 9.26 7.38 -3.78
CA TYR A 68 9.18 7.62 -5.23
C TYR A 68 9.94 6.55 -6.02
N SER A 69 11.23 6.35 -5.71
CA SER A 69 12.07 5.37 -6.42
C SER A 69 11.64 3.93 -6.16
N THR A 70 11.09 3.64 -4.97
CA THR A 70 10.56 2.31 -4.63
C THR A 70 9.35 1.97 -5.51
N PHE A 71 8.38 2.87 -5.59
CA PHE A 71 7.16 2.65 -6.38
C PHE A 71 7.43 2.70 -7.89
N GLU A 72 8.39 3.51 -8.33
CA GLU A 72 8.79 3.56 -9.74
C GLU A 72 9.32 2.21 -10.25
N LYS A 73 9.99 1.39 -9.42
CA LYS A 73 10.42 0.04 -9.80
C LYS A 73 9.27 -0.91 -10.12
N GLU A 74 8.11 -0.69 -9.50
CA GLU A 74 6.86 -1.40 -9.79
C GLU A 74 6.01 -0.65 -10.83
N ASN A 75 6.61 0.29 -11.58
CA ASN A 75 5.96 1.14 -12.59
C ASN A 75 4.82 2.02 -12.05
N ILE A 76 4.76 2.25 -10.73
CA ILE A 76 3.77 3.13 -10.11
C ILE A 76 4.37 4.52 -9.93
N LYS A 77 3.86 5.48 -10.70
CA LYS A 77 4.34 6.87 -10.64
C LYS A 77 3.72 7.60 -9.46
N LEU A 78 4.56 8.05 -8.54
CA LEU A 78 4.17 8.94 -7.46
C LEU A 78 4.68 10.37 -7.71
N PRO A 79 3.99 11.40 -7.19
CA PRO A 79 4.55 12.75 -7.11
C PRO A 79 5.86 12.77 -6.32
N ARG A 80 6.71 13.77 -6.57
CA ARG A 80 8.05 13.81 -5.97
C ARG A 80 8.03 14.24 -4.50
N SER A 81 7.06 15.05 -4.08
CA SER A 81 6.98 15.57 -2.71
C SER A 81 6.07 14.74 -1.80
N SER A 82 6.41 14.62 -0.51
CA SER A 82 5.56 13.92 0.48
C SER A 82 4.18 14.57 0.63
N TYR A 83 4.11 15.90 0.49
CA TYR A 83 2.84 16.63 0.49
C TYR A 83 1.93 16.22 -0.66
N GLU A 84 2.43 16.13 -1.89
CA GLU A 84 1.64 15.68 -3.04
C GLU A 84 1.32 14.18 -2.97
N GLN A 85 2.26 13.35 -2.50
CA GLN A 85 2.02 11.92 -2.25
C GLN A 85 0.85 11.71 -1.27
N SER A 86 0.70 12.60 -0.28
CA SER A 86 -0.42 12.53 0.67
C SER A 86 -1.79 12.83 0.05
N LYS A 87 -1.85 13.36 -1.18
CA LYS A 87 -3.09 13.69 -1.89
C LYS A 87 -3.58 12.60 -2.85
N ILE A 88 -2.80 11.53 -3.05
CA ILE A 88 -3.13 10.45 -3.98
C ILE A 88 -3.44 9.14 -3.25
N GLY A 89 -4.12 8.25 -3.94
CA GLY A 89 -4.61 7.01 -3.35
C GLY A 89 -5.77 7.24 -2.38
N LYS A 90 -6.14 6.18 -1.67
CA LYS A 90 -7.26 6.17 -0.74
C LYS A 90 -6.78 6.48 0.67
N ILE A 91 -7.40 7.45 1.35
CA ILE A 91 -7.13 7.70 2.77
C ILE A 91 -7.69 6.55 3.61
N ILE A 92 -6.86 6.00 4.49
CA ILE A 92 -7.16 4.81 5.29
C ILE A 92 -7.24 5.19 6.77
N LYS A 93 -8.20 4.60 7.49
CA LYS A 93 -8.26 4.68 8.95
C LYS A 93 -7.11 3.88 9.55
N ILE A 94 -6.58 4.31 10.69
CA ILE A 94 -5.42 3.63 11.31
C ILE A 94 -5.65 2.13 11.55
N ASP A 95 -6.87 1.72 11.93
CA ASP A 95 -7.23 0.33 12.17
C ASP A 95 -7.32 -0.52 10.89
N ASP A 96 -7.47 0.13 9.73
CA ASP A 96 -7.56 -0.50 8.41
C ASP A 96 -6.22 -0.50 7.66
N ALA A 97 -5.17 0.03 8.28
CA ALA A 97 -3.84 0.13 7.72
C ALA A 97 -3.28 -1.26 7.39
N LYS A 98 -2.50 -1.34 6.32
CA LYS A 98 -1.84 -2.56 5.86
C LYS A 98 -0.38 -2.28 5.50
N LYS A 99 0.40 -3.36 5.46
CA LYS A 99 1.72 -3.37 4.81
C LYS A 99 1.58 -2.83 3.38
N GLY A 100 2.52 -1.98 2.97
CA GLY A 100 2.50 -1.33 1.65
C GLY A 100 1.76 0.00 1.61
N ASP A 101 0.98 0.35 2.64
CA ASP A 101 0.40 1.69 2.74
C ASP A 101 1.49 2.74 3.05
N LEU A 102 1.27 3.97 2.60
CA LEU A 102 2.11 5.12 2.93
C LEU A 102 1.62 5.75 4.22
N ILE A 103 2.55 6.11 5.09
CA ILE A 103 2.28 6.80 6.36
C ILE A 103 2.93 8.18 6.37
N PHE A 104 2.17 9.20 6.75
CA PHE A 104 2.55 10.61 6.62
C PHE A 104 2.59 11.33 7.96
N PHE A 105 3.52 12.28 8.07
CA PHE A 105 3.77 13.03 9.28
C PHE A 105 3.93 14.54 9.02
N LYS A 106 3.58 15.33 10.03
CA LYS A 106 3.89 16.76 10.16
C LYS A 106 4.98 16.94 11.21
N THR A 107 6.23 16.81 10.78
CA THR A 107 7.38 16.92 11.68
C THR A 107 7.76 18.38 11.95
N ASN A 108 8.53 18.62 13.02
CA ASN A 108 9.10 19.94 13.35
C ASN A 108 8.05 21.08 13.40
N LYS A 109 6.84 20.78 13.89
CA LYS A 109 5.71 21.73 13.99
C LYS A 109 5.26 22.31 12.64
N SER A 110 5.52 21.61 11.54
CA SER A 110 5.05 22.02 10.21
C SER A 110 3.52 22.08 10.14
N LYS A 111 2.98 23.07 9.41
CA LYS A 111 1.54 23.18 9.13
C LYS A 111 1.07 22.15 8.09
N GLN A 112 1.98 21.69 7.25
CA GLN A 112 1.72 20.75 6.14
C GLN A 112 2.49 19.43 6.32
N ILE A 113 2.00 18.36 5.72
CA ILE A 113 2.73 17.09 5.63
C ILE A 113 4.06 17.35 4.95
N ASN A 114 5.14 16.90 5.59
CA ASN A 114 6.51 17.10 5.14
C ASN A 114 7.35 15.83 5.21
N HIS A 115 6.80 14.73 5.71
CA HIS A 115 7.51 13.47 5.86
C HIS A 115 6.60 12.29 5.53
N VAL A 116 7.20 11.24 4.97
CA VAL A 116 6.51 10.02 4.51
C VAL A 116 7.37 8.78 4.80
N GLY A 117 6.73 7.66 5.07
CA GLY A 117 7.32 6.33 5.10
C GLY A 117 6.41 5.29 4.45
N LEU A 118 6.96 4.09 4.25
CA LEU A 118 6.25 2.92 3.75
C LEU A 118 6.04 1.93 4.90
N ILE A 119 4.79 1.53 5.17
CA ILE A 119 4.48 0.59 6.27
C ILE A 119 5.02 -0.80 5.94
N THR A 120 5.85 -1.34 6.84
CA THR A 120 6.48 -2.66 6.71
C THR A 120 5.88 -3.70 7.65
N GLU A 121 5.37 -3.27 8.80
CA GLU A 121 4.80 -4.14 9.83
C GLU A 121 3.66 -3.42 10.56
N ILE A 122 2.62 -4.19 10.91
CA ILE A 122 1.53 -3.72 11.75
C ILE A 122 1.28 -4.82 12.78
N ASN A 123 1.21 -4.41 14.04
CA ASN A 123 0.69 -5.24 15.11
C ASN A 123 -0.33 -4.41 15.91
N ARG A 124 -0.89 -4.99 16.98
CA ARG A 124 -1.96 -4.36 17.76
C ARG A 124 -1.55 -3.06 18.46
N GLU A 125 -0.25 -2.79 18.59
CA GLU A 125 0.26 -1.68 19.42
C GLU A 125 1.03 -0.63 18.62
N GLU A 126 1.57 -1.00 17.45
CA GLU A 126 2.38 -0.11 16.63
C GLU A 126 2.29 -0.41 15.14
N ILE A 127 2.62 0.62 14.37
CA ILE A 127 2.91 0.54 12.95
C ILE A 127 4.41 0.80 12.81
N LYS A 128 5.13 -0.10 12.16
CA LYS A 128 6.52 0.11 11.75
C LYS A 128 6.59 0.48 10.28
N PHE A 129 7.49 1.39 9.96
CA PHE A 129 7.62 1.93 8.62
C PHE A 129 9.08 2.21 8.29
N VAL A 130 9.44 1.94 7.03
CA VAL A 130 10.75 2.32 6.48
C VAL A 130 10.66 3.71 5.89
N HIS A 131 11.66 4.54 6.17
CA HIS A 131 11.74 5.90 5.65
C HIS A 131 13.20 6.39 5.65
N SER A 132 13.49 7.45 4.89
CA SER A 132 14.77 8.18 5.02
C SER A 132 14.66 9.24 6.11
N SER A 133 15.33 9.04 7.24
CA SER A 133 15.47 9.98 8.35
C SER A 133 16.57 11.01 8.05
N THR A 134 16.34 12.29 8.35
CA THR A 134 17.31 13.37 8.10
C THR A 134 18.67 13.15 8.78
N SER A 135 18.70 12.52 9.96
CA SER A 135 19.93 12.30 10.72
C SER A 135 20.50 10.89 10.59
N LYS A 136 19.66 9.88 10.32
CA LYS A 136 20.04 8.46 10.34
C LYS A 136 20.02 7.78 8.96
N GLY A 137 19.58 8.48 7.92
CA GLY A 137 19.34 7.87 6.62
C GLY A 137 18.17 6.90 6.64
N VAL A 138 18.16 5.93 5.72
CA VAL A 138 17.08 4.96 5.60
C VAL A 138 17.08 3.99 6.78
N ILE A 139 16.01 4.00 7.56
CA ILE A 139 15.82 3.17 8.75
C ILE A 139 14.37 2.70 8.84
N ILE A 140 14.12 1.72 9.71
CA ILE A 140 12.77 1.38 10.18
C ILE A 140 12.54 2.08 11.51
N SER A 141 11.42 2.79 11.59
CA SER A 141 10.93 3.45 12.80
C SER A 141 9.54 2.97 13.16
N SER A 142 9.09 3.34 14.36
CA SER A 142 7.80 2.94 14.93
C SER A 142 6.96 4.13 15.36
N THR A 143 5.63 4.01 15.22
CA THR A 143 4.66 4.94 15.81
C THR A 143 4.65 4.96 17.35
N LYS A 144 5.32 4.03 18.02
CA LYS A 144 5.55 4.09 19.48
C LYS A 144 6.62 5.10 19.87
N GLU A 145 7.55 5.44 18.98
CA GLU A 145 8.54 6.47 19.26
C GLU A 145 7.82 7.83 19.40
N THR A 146 8.07 8.54 20.50
CA THR A 146 7.37 9.79 20.85
C THR A 146 7.36 10.81 19.71
N TYR A 147 8.46 10.91 18.96
CA TYR A 147 8.58 11.81 17.82
C TYR A 147 7.54 11.52 16.72
N TYR A 148 7.40 10.26 16.31
CA TYR A 148 6.46 9.85 15.27
C TYR A 148 5.03 9.76 15.80
N LYS A 149 4.84 9.35 17.06
CA LYS A 149 3.54 9.38 17.73
C LYS A 149 2.92 10.78 17.70
N ASN A 150 3.71 11.81 17.99
CA ASN A 150 3.23 13.19 18.09
C ASN A 150 3.11 13.90 16.73
N SER A 151 3.66 13.33 15.66
CA SER A 151 3.65 13.94 14.32
C SER A 151 2.84 13.18 13.29
N PHE A 152 2.36 11.97 13.62
CA PHE A 152 1.52 11.15 12.75
C PHE A 152 0.27 11.93 12.31
N THR A 153 -0.08 11.82 11.02
CA THR A 153 -1.18 12.60 10.43
C THR A 153 -2.12 11.76 9.59
N GLN A 154 -1.61 10.91 8.70
CA GLN A 154 -2.43 10.28 7.65
C GLN A 154 -1.82 8.97 7.17
N ILE A 155 -2.67 8.07 6.66
CA ILE A 155 -2.28 6.85 5.94
C ILE A 155 -2.99 6.83 4.60
N ASN A 156 -2.27 6.49 3.52
CA ASN A 156 -2.84 6.31 2.19
C ASN A 156 -2.50 4.94 1.62
N ARG A 157 -3.48 4.29 0.98
CA ARG A 157 -3.28 3.09 0.17
C ARG A 157 -3.18 3.46 -1.31
N ILE A 158 -2.12 2.99 -1.95
CA ILE A 158 -1.86 3.21 -3.37
C ILE A 158 -2.23 1.97 -4.20
N VAL A 159 -1.95 0.77 -3.70
CA VAL A 159 -2.19 -0.51 -4.38
C VAL A 159 -3.34 -1.24 -3.66
N GLU A 160 -4.37 -1.66 -4.41
CA GLU A 160 -5.55 -2.39 -3.88
C GLU A 160 -5.53 -3.89 -4.19
#